data_AF-A0A0G0XM77-F1
#
_entry.id   AF-A0A0G0XM77-F1
#
_cell.length_a   1.000
_cell.length_b   1.000
_cell.length_c   1.000
_cell.angle_alpha   90.00
_cell.angle_beta   90.00
_cell.angle_gamma   90.00
#
_symmetry.space_group_name_H-M   'P 1'
#
loop_
_entity.id
_entity.type
_entity.pdbx_description
1 polymer ?
#
loop_
_entity_poly.entity_id
_entity_poly.type
_entity_poly.pdbx_seq_one_letter_code
_entity_poly.pdbx_strand_id
1 'polypeptide(L)'
;MKSKEGLWRLSPSGLYSFEECEACFWIENHHEKAPGIPPVLNMAMDSIFKSRYDTYREKNELPPEIQELGEKGVSLFGDLETLNKWRGHSSHLRIINEKIGYMLSGKLDEVLVEKDGRLIPTDFKSSGYAPKEDKQKYYVSQLNAYALMFREHGYRPSDRAILLHYFVKDTKNPSLNVEFVSHIDPVKIDLGALEKKITEMVKLLNGPYPGDDLECGKCVYFKKRGAIKS
;
A
#
# COMPACT_ATOMS: atom_id res chain seq x y z
N MET A 1 5.80 14.33 -8.13
CA MET A 1 5.66 15.49 -9.05
C MET A 1 4.30 16.15 -8.90
N LYS A 2 4.19 17.44 -9.23
CA LYS A 2 2.92 18.17 -9.18
C LYS A 2 1.96 17.76 -10.31
N SER A 3 0.66 17.91 -10.07
CA SER A 3 -0.39 17.80 -11.07
C SER A 3 -0.43 19.04 -11.97
N LYS A 4 -1.29 19.02 -13.00
CA LYS A 4 -1.47 20.21 -13.85
C LYS A 4 -2.05 21.38 -13.06
N GLU A 5 -2.80 21.06 -12.02
CA GLU A 5 -3.45 21.96 -11.06
C GLU A 5 -2.49 22.39 -9.93
N GLY A 6 -1.20 22.01 -9.98
CA GLY A 6 -0.20 22.42 -9.01
C GLY A 6 -0.19 21.62 -7.69
N LEU A 7 -0.95 20.53 -7.60
CA LEU A 7 -1.05 19.69 -6.40
C LEU A 7 0.02 18.61 -6.37
N TRP A 8 0.63 18.33 -5.22
CA TRP A 8 1.55 17.20 -5.08
C TRP A 8 0.81 15.87 -5.26
N ARG A 9 1.22 15.08 -6.27
CA ARG A 9 0.68 13.73 -6.48
C ARG A 9 1.33 12.75 -5.52
N LEU A 10 0.56 12.25 -4.56
CA LEU A 10 0.97 11.24 -3.60
C LEU A 10 0.28 9.90 -3.91
N SER A 11 0.96 8.79 -3.60
CA SER A 11 0.40 7.44 -3.69
C SER A 11 0.61 6.70 -2.36
N PRO A 12 -0.30 5.78 -1.97
CA PRO A 12 -0.14 4.98 -0.75
C PRO A 12 1.23 4.31 -0.63
N SER A 13 1.72 3.73 -1.73
CA SER A 13 3.04 3.09 -1.80
C SER A 13 4.22 4.05 -1.63
N GLY A 14 4.05 5.34 -1.96
CA GLY A 14 5.10 6.36 -1.84
C GLY A 14 5.18 7.00 -0.45
N LEU A 15 4.18 6.79 0.41
CA LEU A 15 4.12 7.42 1.72
C LEU A 15 5.19 6.88 2.67
N TYR A 16 5.56 5.59 2.56
CA TYR A 16 6.59 5.00 3.42
C TYR A 16 7.98 5.61 3.13
N SER A 17 8.28 5.97 1.88
CA SER A 17 9.59 6.55 1.51
C SER A 17 9.94 7.83 2.27
N PHE A 18 8.93 8.59 2.71
CA PHE A 18 9.14 9.74 3.60
C PHE A 18 9.66 9.34 4.98
N GLU A 19 9.16 8.24 5.56
CA GLU A 19 9.66 7.72 6.84
C GLU A 19 11.06 7.11 6.69
N GLU A 20 11.34 6.53 5.52
CA GLU A 20 12.65 5.95 5.23
C GLU A 20 13.73 7.03 5.10
N CYS A 21 13.46 8.10 4.33
CA CYS A 21 14.38 9.20 4.13
C CYS A 21 13.69 10.40 3.46
N GLU A 22 13.60 11.53 4.17
CA GLU A 22 13.03 12.78 3.66
C GLU A 22 13.74 13.28 2.38
N ALA A 23 15.08 13.14 2.32
CA ALA A 23 15.87 13.54 1.17
C ALA A 23 15.52 12.73 -0.09
N CYS A 24 15.44 11.40 0.05
CA CYS A 24 15.02 10.53 -1.04
C CYS A 24 13.58 10.82 -1.46
N PHE A 25 12.67 11.00 -0.48
CA PHE A 25 11.27 11.35 -0.77
C PHE A 25 11.15 12.68 -1.52
N TRP A 26 11.93 13.70 -1.15
CA TRP A 26 11.98 14.98 -1.84
C TRP A 26 12.43 14.81 -3.30
N ILE A 27 13.55 14.11 -3.52
CA ILE A 27 14.11 13.84 -4.85
C ILE A 27 13.11 13.07 -5.72
N GLU A 28 12.54 11.98 -5.19
CA GLU A 28 11.58 11.11 -5.88
C GLU A 28 10.29 11.83 -6.30
N ASN A 29 10.00 12.99 -5.70
CA ASN A 29 8.84 13.81 -6.04
C ASN A 29 9.18 15.02 -6.93
N HIS A 30 10.41 15.54 -6.88
CA HIS A 30 10.86 16.66 -7.71
C HIS A 30 11.48 16.24 -9.03
N HIS A 31 12.04 15.03 -9.08
CA HIS A 31 12.74 14.50 -10.22
C HIS A 31 12.11 13.19 -10.71
N GLU A 32 12.45 12.81 -11.94
CA GLU A 32 12.07 11.52 -12.47
C GLU A 32 12.76 10.41 -11.68
N LYS A 33 11.98 9.41 -11.26
CA LYS A 33 12.54 8.22 -10.62
C LYS A 33 13.33 7.43 -11.67
N ALA A 34 14.48 6.90 -11.27
CA ALA A 34 15.19 5.93 -12.09
C ALA A 34 14.26 4.75 -12.43
N PRO A 35 14.30 4.21 -13.66
CA PRO A 35 13.51 3.05 -14.02
C PRO A 35 13.89 1.87 -13.13
N GLY A 36 12.89 1.24 -12.52
CA GLY A 36 13.03 0.02 -11.74
C GLY A 36 12.58 -1.20 -12.54
N ILE A 37 13.10 -2.37 -12.19
CA ILE A 37 12.60 -3.64 -12.72
C ILE A 37 11.26 -3.93 -12.03
N PRO A 38 10.15 -4.12 -12.77
CA PRO A 38 8.87 -4.43 -12.16
C PRO A 38 8.88 -5.83 -11.53
N PRO A 39 8.26 -6.02 -10.35
CA PRO A 39 8.18 -7.33 -9.70
C PRO A 39 7.10 -8.19 -10.37
N VAL A 40 7.38 -8.66 -11.59
CA VAL A 40 6.38 -9.33 -12.47
C VAL A 40 5.73 -10.56 -11.84
N LEU A 41 6.47 -11.33 -11.03
CA LEU A 41 5.91 -12.48 -10.32
C LEU A 41 4.89 -12.03 -9.27
N ASN A 42 5.23 -11.03 -8.44
CA ASN A 42 4.31 -10.47 -7.45
C ASN A 42 3.04 -9.94 -8.11
N MET A 43 3.18 -9.21 -9.23
CA MET A 43 2.02 -8.71 -9.98
C MET A 43 1.13 -9.84 -10.51
N ALA A 44 1.72 -10.96 -10.96
CA ALA A 44 0.95 -12.14 -11.38
C ALA A 44 0.23 -12.79 -10.19
N MET A 45 0.89 -12.89 -9.03
CA MET A 45 0.28 -13.39 -7.80
C MET A 45 -0.88 -12.50 -7.34
N ASP A 46 -0.74 -11.17 -7.38
CA ASP A 46 -1.82 -10.23 -7.04
C ASP A 46 -3.05 -10.47 -7.92
N SER A 47 -2.85 -10.71 -9.22
CA SER A 47 -3.93 -11.04 -10.16
C SER A 47 -4.62 -12.36 -9.81
N ILE A 48 -3.82 -13.40 -9.49
CA ILE A 48 -4.33 -14.70 -9.06
C ILE A 48 -5.16 -14.58 -7.77
N PHE A 49 -4.68 -13.83 -6.78
CA PHE A 49 -5.40 -13.64 -5.51
C PHE A 49 -6.69 -12.87 -5.69
N LYS A 50 -6.70 -11.81 -6.51
CA LYS A 50 -7.94 -11.07 -6.85
C LYS A 50 -8.98 -12.00 -7.47
N SER A 51 -8.60 -12.77 -8.49
CA SER A 51 -9.48 -13.75 -9.15
C SER A 51 -9.96 -14.85 -8.20
N ARG A 52 -9.07 -15.34 -7.33
CA ARG A 52 -9.41 -16.30 -6.27
C ARG A 52 -10.51 -15.73 -5.36
N TYR A 53 -10.33 -14.52 -4.84
CA TYR A 53 -11.31 -13.89 -3.94
C TYR A 53 -12.63 -13.60 -4.65
N ASP A 54 -12.59 -13.20 -5.92
CA ASP A 54 -13.78 -13.03 -6.74
C ASP A 54 -14.57 -14.34 -6.91
N THR A 55 -13.87 -15.46 -7.14
CA THR A 55 -14.50 -16.80 -7.22
C THR A 55 -15.20 -17.20 -5.91
N TYR A 56 -14.60 -16.89 -4.75
CA TYR A 56 -15.24 -17.16 -3.45
C TYR A 56 -16.42 -16.20 -3.21
N ARG A 57 -16.30 -14.93 -3.60
CA ARG A 57 -17.38 -13.93 -3.50
C ARG A 57 -18.61 -14.34 -4.30
N GLU A 58 -18.46 -14.83 -5.52
CA GLU A 58 -19.57 -15.31 -6.36
C GLU A 58 -20.34 -16.48 -5.72
N LYS A 59 -19.66 -17.30 -4.91
CA LYS A 59 -20.26 -18.42 -4.18
C LYS A 59 -20.84 -18.03 -2.83
N ASN A 60 -20.72 -16.76 -2.42
CA ASN A 60 -20.98 -16.30 -1.06
C ASN A 60 -20.19 -17.09 0.00
N GLU A 61 -18.96 -17.47 -0.34
CA GLU A 61 -18.03 -18.20 0.53
C GLU A 61 -16.83 -17.33 0.88
N LEU A 62 -16.10 -17.68 1.94
CA LEU A 62 -14.81 -17.09 2.26
C LEU A 62 -13.67 -17.99 1.78
N PRO A 63 -12.57 -17.41 1.26
CA PRO A 63 -11.34 -18.15 1.06
C PRO A 63 -10.89 -18.81 2.39
N PRO A 64 -10.42 -20.08 2.37
CA PRO A 64 -10.00 -20.80 3.57
C PRO A 64 -9.00 -20.05 4.44
N GLU A 65 -8.11 -19.27 3.81
CA GLU A 65 -7.11 -18.46 4.49
C GLU A 65 -7.68 -17.35 5.40
N ILE A 66 -8.94 -16.96 5.23
CA ILE A 66 -9.60 -15.92 6.05
C ILE A 66 -10.84 -16.43 6.78
N GLN A 67 -11.02 -17.75 6.87
CA GLN A 67 -12.18 -18.37 7.53
C GLN A 67 -12.32 -17.94 9.00
N GLU A 68 -11.19 -17.81 9.72
CA GLU A 68 -11.17 -17.34 11.12
C GLU A 68 -11.66 -15.89 11.30
N LEU A 69 -11.58 -15.06 10.25
CA LEU A 69 -12.17 -13.72 10.26
C LEU A 69 -13.68 -13.81 10.03
N GLY A 70 -14.12 -14.76 9.19
CA GLY A 70 -15.52 -15.09 8.96
C GLY A 70 -16.27 -15.49 10.23
N GLU A 71 -15.64 -16.32 11.06
CA GLU A 71 -16.19 -16.71 12.38
C GLU A 71 -16.40 -15.50 13.31
N LYS A 72 -15.64 -14.42 13.10
CA LYS A 72 -15.77 -13.14 13.82
C LYS A 72 -16.75 -12.17 13.14
N GLY A 73 -17.44 -12.61 12.09
CA GLY A 73 -18.43 -11.82 11.36
C GLY A 73 -17.87 -10.93 10.27
N VAL A 74 -16.62 -11.14 9.85
CA VAL A 74 -16.04 -10.44 8.67
C VAL A 74 -16.53 -11.11 7.39
N SER A 75 -16.80 -10.31 6.35
CA SER A 75 -17.24 -10.79 5.04
C SER A 75 -16.47 -10.13 3.90
N LEU A 76 -16.61 -10.66 2.68
CA LEU A 76 -16.10 -10.01 1.47
C LEU A 76 -17.00 -8.82 1.12
N PHE A 77 -16.40 -7.74 0.61
CA PHE A 77 -17.17 -6.60 0.12
C PHE A 77 -18.02 -7.00 -1.09
N GLY A 78 -19.34 -6.86 -0.97
CA GLY A 78 -20.30 -7.37 -1.95
C GLY A 78 -20.43 -6.54 -3.24
N ASP A 79 -20.07 -5.25 -3.21
CA ASP A 79 -20.13 -4.37 -4.39
C ASP A 79 -18.87 -4.56 -5.26
N LEU A 80 -18.93 -5.60 -6.10
CA LEU A 80 -17.84 -5.96 -7.01
C LEU A 80 -17.62 -4.89 -8.10
N GLU A 81 -18.64 -4.13 -8.50
CA GLU A 81 -18.50 -3.07 -9.50
C GLU A 81 -17.62 -1.94 -8.95
N THR A 82 -17.90 -1.48 -7.73
CA THR A 82 -17.11 -0.47 -7.04
C THR A 82 -15.69 -0.97 -6.77
N LEU A 83 -15.55 -2.21 -6.29
CA LEU A 83 -14.24 -2.82 -6.06
C LEU A 83 -13.39 -2.89 -7.34
N ASN A 84 -13.99 -3.24 -8.47
CA ASN A 84 -13.30 -3.27 -9.76
C ASN A 84 -12.85 -1.89 -10.23
N LYS A 85 -13.64 -0.83 -9.98
CA LYS A 85 -13.21 0.55 -10.22
C LYS A 85 -11.98 0.90 -9.37
N TRP A 86 -11.99 0.56 -8.09
CA TRP A 86 -10.88 0.81 -7.16
C TRP A 86 -9.61 0.04 -7.50
N ARG A 87 -9.74 -1.20 -8.01
CA ARG A 87 -8.62 -2.02 -8.52
C ARG A 87 -8.09 -1.53 -9.86
N GLY A 88 -8.97 -1.10 -10.75
CA GLY A 88 -8.66 -0.82 -12.16
C GLY A 88 -7.89 0.48 -12.37
N HIS A 89 -8.32 1.58 -11.74
CA HIS A 89 -7.74 2.90 -11.96
C HIS A 89 -7.63 3.72 -10.68
N SER A 90 -6.45 4.30 -10.44
CA SER A 90 -6.15 5.07 -9.22
C SER A 90 -6.98 6.35 -9.05
N SER A 91 -7.71 6.79 -10.08
CA SER A 91 -8.52 8.00 -10.05
C SER A 91 -9.86 7.78 -9.33
N HIS A 92 -10.30 6.53 -9.21
CA HIS A 92 -11.56 6.19 -8.55
C HIS A 92 -11.47 6.27 -7.02
N LEU A 93 -10.28 6.06 -6.45
CA LEU A 93 -9.98 6.36 -5.04
C LEU A 93 -8.96 7.50 -4.97
N ARG A 94 -9.45 8.71 -5.25
CA ARG A 94 -8.67 9.93 -5.11
C ARG A 94 -9.22 10.84 -4.02
N ILE A 95 -8.31 11.50 -3.33
CA ILE A 95 -8.58 12.61 -2.41
C ILE A 95 -7.88 13.84 -2.97
N ILE A 96 -8.58 14.96 -3.00
CA ILE A 96 -8.02 16.26 -3.37
C ILE A 96 -8.13 17.17 -2.15
N ASN A 97 -7.00 17.72 -1.72
CA ASN A 97 -6.96 18.71 -0.66
C ASN A 97 -6.19 19.93 -1.14
N GLU A 98 -6.91 20.91 -1.67
CA GLU A 98 -6.33 22.15 -2.22
C GLU A 98 -5.70 23.02 -1.14
N LYS A 99 -6.27 23.01 0.08
CA LYS A 99 -5.78 23.79 1.21
C LYS A 99 -4.35 23.38 1.61
N ILE A 100 -4.08 22.08 1.67
CA ILE A 100 -2.75 21.56 1.97
C ILE A 100 -1.91 21.50 0.70
N GLY A 101 -2.52 21.24 -0.46
CA GLY A 101 -1.85 21.25 -1.77
C GLY A 101 -1.45 19.86 -2.26
N TYR A 102 -2.28 18.84 -2.03
CA TYR A 102 -2.00 17.47 -2.50
C TYR A 102 -3.21 16.81 -3.17
N MET A 103 -2.89 15.81 -3.98
CA MET A 103 -3.82 14.79 -4.44
C MET A 103 -3.26 13.41 -4.09
N LEU A 104 -4.00 12.65 -3.30
CA LEU A 104 -3.66 11.29 -2.90
C LEU A 104 -4.51 10.31 -3.70
N SER A 105 -3.89 9.39 -4.42
CA SER A 105 -4.59 8.44 -5.30
C SER A 105 -3.91 7.07 -5.29
N GLY A 106 -4.70 6.00 -5.33
CA GLY A 106 -4.17 4.63 -5.22
C GLY A 106 -5.11 3.57 -5.77
N LYS A 107 -4.58 2.37 -5.97
CA LYS A 107 -5.33 1.16 -6.28
C LYS A 107 -5.16 0.21 -5.12
N LEU A 108 -6.25 -0.33 -4.59
CA LEU A 108 -6.21 -1.34 -3.53
C LEU A 108 -6.41 -2.74 -4.11
N ASP A 109 -6.08 -3.76 -3.32
CA ASP A 109 -6.24 -5.14 -3.73
C ASP A 109 -7.60 -5.73 -3.35
N GLU A 110 -8.01 -5.57 -2.10
CA GLU A 110 -9.23 -6.17 -1.56
C GLU A 110 -9.86 -5.31 -0.45
N VAL A 111 -11.15 -5.51 -0.23
CA VAL A 111 -11.91 -4.91 0.87
C VAL A 111 -12.69 -6.00 1.59
N LEU A 112 -12.42 -6.12 2.89
CA LEU A 112 -13.25 -6.91 3.80
C LEU A 112 -14.23 -5.97 4.51
N VAL A 113 -15.29 -6.53 5.08
CA VAL A 113 -16.34 -5.77 5.75
C VAL A 113 -16.55 -6.34 7.14
N GLU A 114 -16.45 -5.48 8.16
CA GLU A 114 -16.83 -5.82 9.53
C GLU A 114 -18.34 -6.11 9.61
N LYS A 115 -18.78 -6.82 10.65
CA LYS A 115 -20.21 -7.10 10.88
C LYS A 115 -21.09 -5.84 10.93
N ASP A 116 -20.54 -4.70 11.33
CA ASP A 116 -21.24 -3.41 11.43
C ASP A 116 -21.15 -2.55 10.15
N GLY A 117 -20.67 -3.13 9.04
CA GLY A 117 -20.58 -2.49 7.73
C GLY A 117 -19.34 -1.62 7.52
N ARG A 118 -18.41 -1.57 8.48
CA ARG A 118 -17.15 -0.83 8.31
C ARG A 118 -16.23 -1.55 7.30
N LEU A 119 -15.58 -0.78 6.44
CA LEU A 119 -14.67 -1.28 5.42
C LEU A 119 -13.26 -1.46 5.98
N ILE A 120 -12.69 -2.65 5.79
CA ILE A 120 -11.35 -3.04 6.21
C ILE A 120 -10.44 -3.00 4.97
N PRO A 121 -9.50 -2.05 4.88
CA PRO A 121 -8.50 -2.08 3.82
C PRO A 121 -7.72 -3.40 3.89
N THR A 122 -7.66 -4.12 2.78
CA THR A 122 -6.97 -5.42 2.72
C THR A 122 -6.02 -5.46 1.54
N ASP A 123 -4.78 -5.88 1.79
CA ASP A 123 -3.70 -5.83 0.80
C ASP A 123 -2.95 -7.18 0.77
N PHE A 124 -2.69 -7.68 -0.45
CA PHE A 124 -2.03 -8.97 -0.64
C PHE A 124 -0.51 -8.79 -0.67
N LYS A 125 0.22 -9.61 0.07
CA LYS A 125 1.69 -9.57 0.09
C LYS A 125 2.29 -10.93 -0.24
N SER A 126 2.77 -11.09 -1.47
CA SER A 126 3.51 -12.28 -1.87
C SER A 126 5.01 -12.15 -1.58
N SER A 127 5.63 -13.13 -0.91
CA SER A 127 7.07 -13.14 -0.63
C SER A 127 7.70 -14.53 -0.66
N GLY A 128 9.02 -14.60 -0.84
CA GLY A 128 9.76 -15.87 -0.75
C GLY A 128 9.91 -16.43 0.66
N TYR A 129 9.58 -15.65 1.69
CA TYR A 129 9.78 -16.00 3.09
C TYR A 129 8.61 -15.52 3.94
N ALA A 130 8.41 -16.18 5.08
CA ALA A 130 7.46 -15.76 6.10
C ALA A 130 7.68 -14.28 6.49
N PRO A 131 6.59 -13.55 6.81
CA PRO A 131 6.72 -12.20 7.34
C PRO A 131 7.54 -12.23 8.64
N LYS A 132 8.34 -11.17 8.85
CA LYS A 132 9.00 -10.93 10.14
C LYS A 132 8.13 -9.93 10.91
N GLU A 133 8.10 -10.04 12.23
CA GLU A 133 7.21 -9.25 13.11
C GLU A 133 7.32 -7.73 12.89
N ASP A 134 8.49 -7.22 12.50
CA ASP A 134 8.73 -5.78 12.35
C ASP A 134 8.40 -5.22 10.95
N LYS A 135 7.96 -6.07 10.01
CA LYS A 135 7.75 -5.65 8.61
C LYS A 135 6.41 -4.97 8.35
N GLN A 136 5.47 -5.02 9.29
CA GLN A 136 4.20 -4.28 9.16
C GLN A 136 4.41 -2.79 8.94
N LYS A 137 5.44 -2.20 9.57
CA LYS A 137 5.75 -0.76 9.51
C LYS A 137 5.83 -0.23 8.07
N TYR A 138 6.33 -1.05 7.14
CA TYR A 138 6.45 -0.71 5.72
C TYR A 138 5.11 -0.43 5.03
N TYR A 139 4.01 -0.94 5.57
CA TYR A 139 2.69 -0.92 4.96
C TYR A 139 1.66 -0.10 5.73
N VAL A 140 1.93 0.27 6.99
CA VAL A 140 1.02 1.04 7.84
C VAL A 140 0.52 2.31 7.14
N SER A 141 1.43 3.11 6.58
CA SER A 141 1.05 4.34 5.88
C SER A 141 0.19 4.08 4.63
N GLN A 142 0.45 2.99 3.90
CA GLN A 142 -0.34 2.60 2.74
C GLN A 142 -1.76 2.22 3.15
N LEU A 143 -1.92 1.39 4.19
CA LEU A 143 -3.24 0.93 4.65
C LEU A 143 -4.06 2.08 5.26
N ASN A 144 -3.41 2.98 6.00
CA ASN A 144 -4.04 4.21 6.49
C ASN A 144 -4.54 5.07 5.33
N ALA A 145 -3.80 5.14 4.21
CA ALA A 145 -4.21 5.92 3.06
C ALA A 145 -5.49 5.37 2.43
N TYR A 146 -5.64 4.05 2.35
CA TYR A 146 -6.89 3.44 1.88
C TYR A 146 -8.06 3.67 2.86
N ALA A 147 -7.82 3.55 4.17
CA ALA A 147 -8.85 3.88 5.17
C ALA A 147 -9.29 5.35 5.08
N LEU A 148 -8.35 6.27 4.86
CA LEU A 148 -8.63 7.68 4.62
C LEU A 148 -9.46 7.85 3.32
N MET A 149 -9.10 7.17 2.24
CA MET A 149 -9.86 7.20 0.98
C MET A 149 -11.28 6.69 1.17
N PHE A 150 -11.51 5.63 1.95
CA PHE A 150 -12.86 5.17 2.27
C PHE A 150 -13.68 6.26 2.97
N ARG A 151 -13.09 6.93 3.98
CA ARG A 151 -13.73 8.03 4.72
C ARG A 151 -14.14 9.18 3.79
N GLU A 152 -13.23 9.63 2.93
CA GLU A 152 -13.48 10.75 2.00
C GLU A 152 -14.47 10.39 0.88
N HIS A 153 -14.69 9.08 0.63
CA HIS A 153 -15.69 8.58 -0.32
C HIS A 153 -17.02 8.18 0.36
N GLY A 154 -17.23 8.58 1.62
CA GLY A 154 -18.50 8.40 2.33
C GLY A 154 -18.68 7.03 3.01
N TYR A 155 -17.64 6.19 3.03
CA TYR A 155 -17.65 4.91 3.74
C TYR A 155 -17.10 5.06 5.15
N ARG A 156 -17.44 4.11 6.03
CA ARG A 156 -16.88 4.03 7.40
C ARG A 156 -15.69 3.09 7.39
N PRO A 157 -14.43 3.56 7.52
CA PRO A 157 -13.30 2.65 7.65
C PRO A 157 -13.33 1.92 9.00
N SER A 158 -12.82 0.68 9.03
CA SER A 158 -12.53 -0.05 10.25
C SER A 158 -11.33 0.57 10.98
N ASP A 159 -11.21 0.30 12.28
CA ASP A 159 -10.06 0.65 13.10
C ASP A 159 -8.85 -0.27 12.86
N ARG A 160 -9.01 -1.26 11.99
CA ARG A 160 -7.96 -2.13 11.48
C ARG A 160 -7.99 -2.27 9.97
N ALA A 161 -6.83 -2.59 9.42
CA ALA A 161 -6.62 -3.14 8.10
C ALA A 161 -6.04 -4.56 8.22
N ILE A 162 -6.00 -5.29 7.12
CA ILE A 162 -5.44 -6.64 7.06
C ILE A 162 -4.36 -6.70 5.98
N LEU A 163 -3.17 -7.15 6.36
CA LEU A 163 -2.18 -7.66 5.41
C LEU A 163 -2.37 -9.18 5.30
N LEU A 164 -2.59 -9.65 4.08
CA LEU A 164 -2.66 -11.07 3.78
C LEU A 164 -1.34 -11.49 3.16
N HIS A 165 -0.47 -12.06 3.99
CA HIS A 165 0.81 -12.57 3.56
C HIS A 165 0.65 -13.93 2.91
N TYR A 166 1.20 -14.09 1.72
CA TYR A 166 1.33 -15.37 1.03
C TYR A 166 2.82 -15.63 0.79
N PHE A 167 3.35 -16.69 1.36
CA PHE A 167 4.79 -16.97 1.25
C PHE A 167 5.08 -18.44 0.99
N VAL A 168 6.26 -18.68 0.40
CA VAL A 168 6.71 -20.04 0.07
C VAL A 168 6.83 -20.88 1.34
N LYS A 169 6.13 -22.01 1.35
CA LYS A 169 6.06 -22.94 2.48
C LYS A 169 7.40 -23.61 2.77
N ASP A 170 8.07 -24.08 1.73
CA ASP A 170 9.38 -24.72 1.82
C ASP A 170 10.27 -24.29 0.65
N THR A 171 11.23 -23.40 0.95
CA THR A 171 12.19 -22.90 -0.03
C THR A 171 13.31 -23.90 -0.36
N LYS A 172 13.34 -25.07 0.31
CA LYS A 172 14.32 -26.14 0.08
C LYS A 172 13.75 -27.28 -0.76
N ASN A 173 12.44 -27.29 -1.01
CA ASN A 173 11.82 -28.29 -1.86
C ASN A 173 12.31 -28.11 -3.31
N PRO A 174 12.92 -29.14 -3.94
CA PRO A 174 13.44 -29.04 -5.30
C PRO A 174 12.35 -29.10 -6.39
N SER A 175 11.09 -29.31 -6.02
CA SER A 175 9.96 -29.31 -6.95
C SER A 175 9.81 -27.97 -7.67
N LEU A 176 9.44 -28.02 -8.95
CA LEU A 176 9.03 -26.82 -9.70
C LEU A 176 7.72 -26.22 -9.14
N ASN A 177 6.88 -27.05 -8.52
CA ASN A 177 5.64 -26.59 -7.90
C ASN A 177 5.94 -25.88 -6.59
N VAL A 178 5.53 -24.62 -6.51
CA VAL A 178 5.71 -23.78 -5.32
C VAL A 178 4.43 -23.77 -4.50
N GLU A 179 4.48 -24.34 -3.30
CA GLU A 179 3.39 -24.25 -2.33
C GLU A 179 3.50 -22.95 -1.54
N PHE A 180 2.40 -22.20 -1.48
CA PHE A 180 2.27 -21.02 -0.64
C PHE A 180 1.46 -21.34 0.62
N VAL A 181 1.83 -20.70 1.73
CA VAL A 181 1.04 -20.63 2.95
C VAL A 181 0.64 -19.18 3.21
N SER A 182 -0.49 -18.99 3.87
CA SER A 182 -1.04 -17.69 4.20
C SER A 182 -0.83 -17.32 5.67
N HIS A 183 -0.71 -16.04 5.96
CA HIS A 183 -0.76 -15.49 7.31
C HIS A 183 -1.55 -14.18 7.31
N ILE A 184 -2.55 -14.10 8.20
CA ILE A 184 -3.33 -12.88 8.43
C ILE A 184 -2.56 -12.02 9.41
N ASP A 185 -2.30 -10.78 9.01
CA ASP A 185 -1.60 -9.82 9.84
C ASP A 185 -2.42 -8.52 10.02
N PRO A 186 -3.11 -8.36 11.17
CA PRO A 186 -3.91 -7.17 11.44
C PRO A 186 -3.06 -5.93 11.75
N VAL A 187 -3.39 -4.81 11.10
CA VAL A 187 -2.71 -3.53 11.28
C VAL A 187 -3.68 -2.49 11.82
N LYS A 188 -3.33 -1.80 12.91
CA LYS A 188 -4.15 -0.72 13.46
C LYS A 188 -4.18 0.50 12.51
N ILE A 189 -5.36 1.08 12.32
CA ILE A 189 -5.56 2.32 11.57
C ILE A 189 -5.45 3.53 12.51
N ASP A 190 -4.65 4.51 12.10
CA ASP A 190 -4.48 5.82 12.72
C ASP A 190 -4.50 6.91 11.63
N LEU A 191 -5.70 7.40 11.34
CA LEU A 191 -5.91 8.46 10.35
C LEU A 191 -5.32 9.79 10.80
N GLY A 192 -5.32 10.08 12.10
CA GLY A 192 -4.77 11.33 12.64
C GLY A 192 -3.26 11.43 12.42
N ALA A 193 -2.53 10.33 12.68
CA ALA A 193 -1.11 10.23 12.39
C ALA A 193 -0.83 10.39 10.90
N LEU A 194 -1.63 9.74 10.03
CA LEU A 194 -1.47 9.86 8.59
C LEU A 194 -1.72 11.30 8.09
N GLU A 195 -2.80 11.96 8.51
CA GLU A 195 -3.14 13.32 8.05
C GLU A 195 -2.07 14.34 8.45
N LYS A 196 -1.54 14.22 9.67
CA LYS A 196 -0.38 15.00 10.13
C LYS A 196 0.83 14.76 9.23
N LYS A 197 1.13 13.49 8.97
CA LYS A 197 2.26 13.08 8.12
C LYS A 197 2.16 13.60 6.69
N ILE A 198 0.97 13.55 6.07
CA ILE A 198 0.75 14.12 4.73
C ILE A 198 0.98 15.63 4.74
N THR A 199 0.56 16.32 5.80
CA THR A 199 0.82 17.76 5.95
C THR A 199 2.33 18.06 6.02
N GLU A 200 3.09 17.26 6.77
CA GLU A 200 4.56 17.37 6.86
C GLU A 200 5.24 17.07 5.52
N MET A 201 4.79 16.02 4.81
CA MET A 201 5.29 15.71 3.46
C MET A 201 5.11 16.88 2.51
N VAL A 202 3.91 17.49 2.47
CA VAL A 202 3.65 18.61 1.56
C VAL A 202 4.48 19.83 1.94
N LYS A 203 4.66 20.09 3.24
CA LYS A 203 5.57 21.14 3.72
C LYS A 203 7.01 20.90 3.25
N LEU A 204 7.52 19.68 3.41
CA LEU A 204 8.85 19.29 2.95
C LEU A 204 8.98 19.50 1.43
N LEU A 205 7.99 19.05 0.66
CA LEU A 205 8.01 19.16 -0.80
C LEU A 205 7.91 20.60 -1.30
N ASN A 206 7.28 21.51 -0.54
CA ASN A 206 7.28 22.93 -0.87
C ASN A 206 8.55 23.67 -0.41
N GLY A 207 9.40 23.02 0.39
CA GLY A 207 10.66 23.57 0.89
C GLY A 207 11.86 23.26 -0.01
N PRO A 208 13.04 23.83 0.34
CA PRO A 208 14.29 23.44 -0.31
C PRO A 208 14.64 21.97 0.00
N TYR A 209 15.57 21.41 -0.78
CA TYR A 209 16.12 20.08 -0.51
C TYR A 209 16.62 19.98 0.95
N PRO A 210 16.20 18.97 1.73
CA PRO A 210 16.54 18.87 3.17
C PRO A 210 18.00 18.50 3.44
N GLY A 211 18.78 18.13 2.42
CA GLY A 211 20.14 17.61 2.57
C GLY A 211 20.18 16.08 2.63
N ASP A 212 21.33 15.51 2.27
CA ASP A 212 21.53 14.06 2.28
C ASP A 212 21.49 13.49 3.70
N ASP A 213 20.86 12.32 3.85
CA ASP A 213 20.96 11.51 5.06
C ASP A 213 22.15 10.53 4.94
N LEU A 214 23.12 10.62 5.85
CA LEU A 214 24.33 9.79 5.83
C LEU A 214 24.08 8.34 6.27
N GLU A 215 22.97 8.07 6.95
CA GLU A 215 22.55 6.72 7.32
C GLU A 215 21.71 6.06 6.20
N CYS A 216 21.23 6.86 5.23
CA CYS A 216 20.48 6.36 4.10
C CYS A 216 21.41 5.82 2.99
N GLY A 217 21.35 4.51 2.73
CA GLY A 217 22.15 3.86 1.69
C GLY A 217 21.96 4.46 0.28
N LYS A 218 20.75 4.94 -0.05
CA LYS A 218 20.47 5.62 -1.34
C LYS A 218 21.19 6.97 -1.42
N CYS A 219 21.10 7.80 -0.38
CA CYS A 219 21.81 9.08 -0.32
C CYS A 219 23.33 8.88 -0.40
N VAL A 220 23.87 7.92 0.35
CA VAL A 220 25.30 7.56 0.30
C VAL A 220 25.70 7.13 -1.12
N TYR A 221 24.88 6.32 -1.79
CA TYR A 221 25.13 5.92 -3.18
C TYR A 221 25.16 7.12 -4.14
N PHE A 222 24.17 8.01 -4.08
CA PHE A 222 24.11 9.19 -4.95
C PHE A 222 25.29 10.14 -4.71
N LYS A 223 25.64 10.39 -3.45
CA LYS A 223 26.79 11.23 -3.07
C LYS A 223 28.10 10.66 -3.61
N LYS A 224 28.35 9.36 -3.44
CA LYS A 224 29.55 8.69 -3.96
C LYS A 224 29.60 8.71 -5.48
N ARG A 225 28.47 8.51 -6.15
CA ARG A 225 28.38 8.56 -7.62
C ARG A 225 28.65 9.96 -8.16
N GLY A 226 28.16 11.01 -7.50
CA GLY A 226 28.44 12.41 -7.87
C GLY A 226 29.90 12.82 -7.69
N ALA A 227 30.67 12.10 -6.85
CA ALA A 227 32.10 12.34 -6.65
C ALA A 227 32.99 11.73 -7.76
N ILE A 228 32.42 10.89 -8.64
CA ILE A 228 33.14 10.34 -9.80
C ILE A 228 33.28 11.48 -10.82
N LYS A 229 34.48 12.06 -10.90
CA LYS A 229 34.82 13.03 -11.95
C LYS A 229 34.95 12.29 -13.28
N SER A 230 34.24 12.78 -14.30
CA SER A 230 34.37 12.37 -15.70
C SER A 230 35.73 12.74 -16.26
#